data_AF-A0A1T4VVM8-F1
#
_entry.id   AF-A0A1T4VVM8-F1
#
_cell.length_a   1.000
_cell.length_b   1.000
_cell.length_c   1.000
_cell.angle_alpha   90.00
_cell.angle_beta   90.00
_cell.angle_gamma   90.00
#
_symmetry.space_group_name_H-M   'P 1'
#
loop_
_entity.id
_entity.type
_entity.pdbx_description
1 polymer ?
#
loop_
_entity_poly.entity_id
_entity_poly.type
_entity_poly.pdbx_seq_one_letter_code
_entity_poly.pdbx_strand_id
1 'polypeptide(L)' 'HKQSRDHNRHLYSCPCGYKSNDDRVGAMNIQNLGKRWLSGEKNPRYKKDKN' A
#
# COMPACT_ATOMS: atom_id res chain seq x y z
N HIS A 1 -1.45 6.50 14.36
CA HIS A 1 -0.27 7.14 13.72
C HIS A 1 0.15 6.31 12.49
N LYS A 2 0.49 6.94 11.36
CA LYS A 2 0.84 6.28 10.08
C LYS A 2 2.29 5.75 10.13
N GLN A 3 2.57 4.78 11.02
CA GLN A 3 3.95 4.37 11.36
C GLN A 3 4.61 3.41 10.35
N SER A 4 3.89 2.95 9.32
CA SER A 4 4.42 1.96 8.38
C SER A 4 5.33 2.53 7.30
N ARG A 5 5.59 3.84 7.29
CA ARG A 5 6.42 4.52 6.29
C ARG A 5 7.43 5.45 6.93
N ASP A 6 8.70 5.24 6.61
CA ASP A 6 9.78 6.17 6.88
C ASP A 6 10.12 6.91 5.58
N HIS A 7 9.57 8.12 5.45
CA HIS A 7 9.71 8.94 4.24
C HIS A 7 11.16 9.41 4.01
N ASN A 8 11.97 9.53 5.07
CA ASN A 8 13.36 9.94 4.92
C ASN A 8 14.22 8.81 4.35
N ARG A 9 13.85 7.55 4.63
CA ARG A 9 14.58 6.36 4.18
C ARG A 9 13.91 5.64 3.02
N HIS A 10 12.79 6.18 2.51
CA HIS A 10 11.93 5.54 1.51
C HIS A 10 11.63 4.08 1.88
N LEU A 11 11.27 3.83 3.15
CA LEU A 11 11.13 2.48 3.69
C LEU A 11 9.71 2.23 4.20
N TYR A 12 9.07 1.24 3.60
CA TYR A 12 7.87 0.60 4.13
C TYR A 12 8.23 -0.45 5.18
N SER A 13 7.55 -0.41 6.34
CA SER A 13 7.63 -1.44 7.38
C SER A 13 6.23 -1.89 7.81
N CYS A 14 5.95 -3.18 7.66
CA CYS A 14 4.71 -3.81 8.09
C CYS A 14 4.85 -4.35 9.53
N PRO A 15 3.80 -4.28 10.36
CA PRO A 15 3.79 -4.93 11.69
C PRO A 15 4.11 -6.43 11.67
N CYS A 16 3.88 -7.14 10.57
CA CYS A 16 4.25 -8.55 10.43
C CYS A 16 5.75 -8.80 10.19
N GLY A 17 6.58 -7.74 10.16
CA GLY A 17 8.03 -7.83 9.94
C GLY A 17 8.49 -7.61 8.49
N TYR A 18 7.55 -7.55 7.53
CA TYR A 18 7.89 -7.25 6.13
C TYR A 18 8.43 -5.83 5.95
N LYS A 19 9.54 -5.70 5.22
CA LYS A 19 10.16 -4.41 4.87
C LYS A 19 10.46 -4.34 3.38
N SER A 20 10.23 -3.19 2.77
CA SER A 20 10.51 -2.94 1.35
C SER A 20 10.67 -1.45 1.10
N ASN A 21 11.29 -1.05 0.00
CA ASN A 21 11.25 0.34 -0.44
C ASN A 21 9.78 0.80 -0.64
N ASP A 22 9.48 2.02 -0.19
CA ASP A 22 8.13 2.62 -0.21
C ASP A 22 7.62 2.83 -1.64
N ASP A 23 8.48 3.23 -2.57
CA ASP A 23 8.13 3.49 -3.97
C ASP A 23 7.72 2.18 -4.68
N ARG A 24 8.46 1.10 -4.42
CA ARG A 24 8.09 -0.25 -4.88
C ARG A 24 6.72 -0.66 -4.34
N VAL A 25 6.45 -0.46 -3.04
CA VAL A 25 5.14 -0.77 -2.46
C VAL A 25 4.05 0.10 -3.07
N GLY A 26 4.34 1.36 -3.37
CA GLY A 26 3.47 2.26 -4.13
C GLY A 26 3.10 1.71 -5.51
N ALA A 27 4.09 1.30 -6.30
CA ALA A 27 3.88 0.74 -7.63
C ALA A 27 3.05 -0.56 -7.59
N MET A 28 3.35 -1.46 -6.65
CA MET A 28 2.56 -2.69 -6.45
C MET A 28 1.10 -2.37 -6.07
N ASN A 29 0.90 -1.38 -5.20
CA ASN A 29 -0.44 -0.96 -4.81
C ASN A 29 -1.24 -0.42 -5.99
N ILE A 30 -0.64 0.38 -6.87
CA ILE A 30 -1.28 0.91 -8.08
C ILE A 30 -1.62 -0.23 -9.05
N GLN A 31 -0.67 -1.14 -9.30
CA GLN A 31 -0.91 -2.31 -10.16
C GLN A 31 -2.11 -3.14 -9.66
N ASN A 32 -2.16 -3.41 -8.35
CA ASN A 32 -3.24 -4.19 -7.75
C ASN A 32 -4.60 -3.48 -7.86
N LEU A 33 -4.64 -2.16 -7.63
CA LEU A 33 -5.87 -1.37 -7.83
C LEU A 33 -6.33 -1.40 -9.29
N GLY A 34 -5.40 -1.33 -10.25
CA GLY A 34 -5.70 -1.47 -11.67
C GLY A 34 -6.29 -2.84 -12.02
N LYS A 35 -5.72 -3.93 -11.49
CA LYS A 35 -6.27 -5.28 -11.66
C LYS A 35 -7.71 -5.39 -11.12
N ARG A 36 -7.98 -4.82 -9.95
CA ARG A 36 -9.32 -4.81 -9.33
C ARG A 36 -10.34 -4.00 -10.13
N TRP A 37 -9.91 -2.86 -10.68
CA TRP A 37 -10.74 -2.08 -11.60
C TRP A 37 -11.13 -2.91 -12.83
N LEU A 38 -10.14 -3.56 -13.46
CA LEU A 38 -10.37 -4.42 -14.64
C LEU A 38 -11.27 -5.62 -14.33
N SER A 39 -11.27 -6.13 -13.10
CA SER A 39 -12.18 -7.20 -12.67
C SER A 39 -13.60 -6.71 -12.36
N GLY A 40 -13.92 -5.44 -12.60
CA GLY A 40 -15.27 -4.88 -12.45
C GLY A 40 -15.53 -4.15 -11.14
N GLU A 41 -14.53 -3.96 -10.27
CA GLU A 41 -14.70 -3.13 -9.08
C GLU A 41 -14.77 -1.65 -9.47
N LYS A 42 -15.91 -0.99 -9.24
CA LYS A 42 -16.15 0.40 -9.69
C LYS A 42 -15.31 1.47 -9.00
N ASN A 43 -14.67 1.17 -7.87
CA ASN A 43 -13.93 2.18 -7.07
C ASN A 43 -12.95 1.52 -6.10
N PRO A 44 -11.95 0.78 -6.60
CA PRO A 44 -11.02 0.06 -5.76
C PRO A 44 -10.18 1.06 -4.96
N ARG A 45 -10.15 0.88 -3.64
CA ARG A 45 -9.33 1.68 -2.73
C ARG A 45 -8.92 0.85 -1.51
N TYR A 46 -7.78 1.17 -0.93
CA TYR A 46 -7.43 0.67 0.39
C TYR A 46 -8.14 1.52 1.44
N LYS A 47 -8.95 0.87 2.28
CA LYS A 47 -9.54 1.51 3.46
C LYS A 47 -8.56 1.36 4.62
N LYS A 48 -8.50 2.37 5.49
CA LYS A 48 -7.86 2.20 6.80
C LYS A 48 -8.93 1.70 7.75
N ASP A 49 -8.67 0.60 8.45
CA ASP A 49 -9.53 0.19 9.54
C ASP A 49 -9.48 1.25 10.64
N LYS A 50 -10.66 1.68 11.11
CA LYS A 50 -10.79 2.55 12.26
C LYS A 50 -10.80 1.66 13.50
N ASN A 51 -9.63 1.35 14.04
CA ASN A 51 -9.47 0.88 15.41
C ASN A 51 -8.44 1.77 16.11
#